data_AF-A0A9D9NQ82-F1
#
_entry.id   AF-A0A9D9NQ82-F1
#
_cell.length_a   1.000
_cell.length_b   1.000
_cell.length_c   1.000
_cell.angle_alpha   90.00
_cell.angle_beta   90.00
_cell.angle_gamma   90.00
#
_symmetry.space_group_name_H-M   'P 1'
#
loop_
_entity.id
_entity.type
_entity.pdbx_description
1 polymer ?
#
loop_
_entity_poly.entity_id
_entity_poly.type
_entity_poly.pdbx_seq_one_letter_code
_entity_poly.pdbx_strand_id
1 'polypeptide(L)'
;HKMPYREFVSQFPGMDWDSFLSVLGAGSVDTLNVSQLEPLAKAVELITEGNIDDQKNYPKWKVIDAAAPYLSDAFVAENFEFYGKVISGRKEIKPRWKRAVATVDGVLGEEVGRMYVEKYFPPRAKERMITLIDNLKKSLGERISALEWMSDSTKEKALEKLSTFYVKVGYPDKWRDYSALEIKNDSYFANIVRASVFEYDYLISKAGKPVDRTEWHMTPQTVNAYYNPTTNEICFPAGILQYPFFDMDADDAFNYGAIGVVIGHEMTHGFDDQGRLYDKNGNLADWWSQSDADNFKARAQVLVDWFDAIEVLPGLYANGSLTLGENIADFGGIQVAFQAFRNATASAPLPVKDGFTPEQRFFIAYANLWATNIRDEQIRYLTQMDVHSLGEWRVNAILPHVQAWYDAFGIVPEDGMYLAPEKRASIW
;
A
#
# COMPACT_ATOMS: atom_id res chain seq x y z
N HIS A 1 -14.25 -13.44 9.11
CA HIS A 1 -15.18 -14.14 10.02
C HIS A 1 -14.43 -15.21 10.82
N LYS A 2 -14.09 -14.90 12.08
CA LYS A 2 -13.41 -15.84 12.99
C LYS A 2 -14.41 -16.90 13.47
N MET A 3 -14.12 -18.18 13.25
CA MET A 3 -14.98 -19.28 13.69
C MET A 3 -14.16 -20.52 14.10
N PRO A 4 -14.62 -21.29 15.11
CA PRO A 4 -14.04 -22.59 15.44
C PRO A 4 -14.07 -23.54 14.24
N TYR A 5 -13.06 -24.40 14.11
CA TYR A 5 -12.93 -25.32 12.99
C TYR A 5 -14.16 -26.23 12.81
N ARG A 6 -14.74 -26.74 13.90
CA ARG A 6 -15.95 -27.57 13.83
C ARG A 6 -17.16 -26.82 13.27
N GLU A 7 -17.27 -25.52 13.57
CA GLU A 7 -18.33 -24.67 13.03
C GLU A 7 -18.10 -24.47 11.52
N PHE A 8 -16.86 -24.20 11.11
CA PHE A 8 -16.46 -24.09 9.70
C PHE A 8 -16.86 -25.35 8.89
N VAL A 9 -16.48 -26.53 9.36
CA VAL A 9 -16.83 -27.80 8.69
C VAL A 9 -18.35 -27.98 8.59
N SER A 10 -19.09 -27.59 9.63
CA SER A 10 -20.56 -27.66 9.60
C SER A 10 -21.20 -26.65 8.65
N GLN A 11 -20.61 -25.46 8.46
CA GLN A 11 -21.14 -24.43 7.56
C GLN A 11 -20.83 -24.71 6.09
N PHE A 12 -19.72 -25.41 5.82
CA PHE A 12 -19.25 -25.69 4.47
C PHE A 12 -19.12 -27.20 4.22
N PRO A 13 -20.22 -27.98 4.26
CA PRO A 13 -20.16 -29.43 4.13
C PRO A 13 -19.79 -29.88 2.72
N GLY A 14 -19.38 -31.15 2.58
CA GLY A 14 -19.18 -31.80 1.28
C GLY A 14 -17.72 -31.86 0.81
N MET A 15 -16.79 -31.19 1.49
CA MET A 15 -15.35 -31.36 1.31
C MET A 15 -14.71 -32.08 2.51
N ASP A 16 -13.66 -32.87 2.23
CA ASP A 16 -12.79 -33.43 3.25
C ASP A 16 -11.77 -32.37 3.72
N TRP A 17 -12.24 -31.50 4.62
CA TRP A 17 -11.44 -30.40 5.17
C TRP A 17 -10.25 -30.88 6.01
N ASP A 18 -10.38 -32.03 6.67
CA ASP A 18 -9.30 -32.61 7.47
C ASP A 18 -8.12 -32.98 6.56
N SER A 19 -8.41 -33.69 5.46
CA SER A 19 -7.40 -34.01 4.46
C SER A 19 -6.84 -32.75 3.79
N PHE A 20 -7.69 -31.79 3.43
CA PHE A 20 -7.27 -30.54 2.79
C PHE A 20 -6.29 -29.76 3.67
N LEU A 21 -6.64 -29.51 4.94
CA LEU A 21 -5.80 -28.78 5.88
C LEU A 21 -4.54 -29.57 6.26
N SER A 22 -4.64 -30.90 6.36
CA SER A 22 -3.47 -31.76 6.61
C SER A 22 -2.43 -31.67 5.49
N VAL A 23 -2.87 -31.71 4.21
CA VAL A 23 -1.99 -31.51 3.05
C VAL A 23 -1.36 -30.11 3.06
N LEU A 24 -2.09 -29.11 3.53
CA LEU A 24 -1.56 -27.77 3.70
C LEU A 24 -0.66 -27.60 4.95
N GLY A 25 -0.43 -28.63 5.76
CA GLY A 25 0.34 -28.49 7.01
C GLY A 25 -0.38 -27.68 8.10
N ALA A 26 -1.69 -27.48 7.96
CA ALA A 26 -2.57 -26.77 8.88
C ALA A 26 -3.53 -27.70 9.64
N GLY A 27 -3.25 -29.00 9.70
CA GLY A 27 -4.17 -30.00 10.29
C GLY A 27 -4.45 -29.84 11.79
N SER A 28 -3.71 -28.99 12.50
CA SER A 28 -3.88 -28.73 13.93
C SER A 28 -4.60 -27.41 14.26
N VAL A 29 -5.17 -26.71 13.27
CA VAL A 29 -5.88 -25.44 13.52
C VAL A 29 -7.19 -25.67 14.27
N ASP A 30 -7.44 -24.87 15.31
CA ASP A 30 -8.68 -24.90 16.10
C ASP A 30 -9.69 -23.84 15.64
N THR A 31 -9.21 -22.81 14.97
CA THR A 31 -9.95 -21.61 14.57
C THR A 31 -9.49 -21.13 13.20
N LEU A 32 -10.43 -20.68 12.38
CA LEU A 32 -10.17 -20.12 11.06
C LEU A 32 -10.75 -18.71 10.96
N ASN A 33 -10.14 -17.87 10.12
CA ASN A 33 -10.75 -16.62 9.68
C ASN A 33 -11.18 -16.78 8.22
N VAL A 34 -12.48 -16.93 7.98
CA VAL A 34 -13.03 -17.00 6.62
C VAL A 34 -13.23 -15.58 6.12
N SER A 35 -12.54 -15.17 5.05
CA SER A 35 -12.64 -13.80 4.55
C SER A 35 -13.94 -13.52 3.79
N GLN A 36 -14.48 -14.52 3.09
CA GLN A 36 -15.63 -14.36 2.20
C GLN A 36 -16.54 -15.60 2.31
N LEU A 37 -17.60 -15.50 3.13
CA LEU A 37 -18.48 -16.65 3.42
C LEU A 37 -19.25 -17.13 2.17
N GLU A 38 -19.93 -16.22 1.47
CA GLU A 38 -20.76 -16.57 0.31
C GLU A 38 -19.94 -17.12 -0.87
N PRO A 39 -18.81 -16.50 -1.28
CA PRO A 39 -17.94 -17.09 -2.31
C PRO A 39 -17.38 -18.45 -1.93
N LEU A 40 -17.02 -18.68 -0.66
CA LEU A 40 -16.56 -19.99 -0.21
C LEU A 40 -17.67 -21.04 -0.29
N ALA A 41 -18.89 -20.71 0.17
CA ALA A 41 -20.04 -21.60 0.05
C ALA A 41 -20.28 -21.99 -1.41
N LYS A 42 -20.20 -21.02 -2.33
CA LYS A 42 -20.37 -21.28 -3.76
C LYS A 42 -19.23 -22.12 -4.33
N ALA A 43 -17.99 -21.88 -3.92
CA ALA A 43 -16.85 -22.69 -4.34
C ALA A 43 -16.99 -24.14 -3.89
N VAL A 44 -17.46 -24.38 -2.67
CA VAL A 44 -17.73 -25.72 -2.14
C VAL A 44 -18.80 -26.41 -2.96
N GLU A 45 -19.94 -25.75 -3.22
CA GLU A 45 -21.00 -26.27 -4.09
C GLU A 45 -20.45 -26.66 -5.48
N LEU A 46 -19.66 -25.78 -6.10
CA LEU A 46 -19.05 -26.03 -7.42
C LEU A 46 -18.06 -27.21 -7.39
N ILE A 47 -17.36 -27.43 -6.28
CA ILE A 47 -16.43 -28.56 -6.11
C ILE A 47 -17.20 -29.87 -5.87
N THR A 48 -18.32 -29.83 -5.15
CA THR A 48 -19.06 -31.04 -4.77
C THR A 48 -20.04 -31.49 -5.85
N GLU A 49 -20.66 -30.55 -6.56
CA GLU A 49 -21.73 -30.81 -7.53
C GLU A 49 -21.30 -30.56 -8.98
N GLY A 50 -20.20 -29.83 -9.18
CA GLY A 50 -19.70 -29.49 -10.51
C GLY A 50 -19.13 -30.67 -11.29
N ASN A 51 -18.94 -30.46 -12.58
CA ASN A 51 -18.31 -31.45 -13.45
C ASN A 51 -16.82 -31.61 -13.09
N ILE A 52 -16.43 -32.82 -12.69
CA ILE A 52 -15.06 -33.14 -12.28
C ILE A 52 -14.01 -32.89 -13.37
N ASP A 53 -14.37 -32.99 -14.66
CA ASP A 53 -13.44 -32.70 -15.76
C ASP A 53 -13.19 -31.19 -15.89
N ASP A 54 -14.22 -30.36 -15.70
CA ASP A 54 -14.06 -28.91 -15.64
C ASP A 54 -13.24 -28.49 -14.42
N GLN A 55 -13.51 -29.11 -13.27
CA GLN A 55 -12.74 -28.91 -12.05
C GLN A 55 -11.27 -29.32 -12.20
N LYS A 56 -10.95 -30.33 -13.02
CA LYS A 56 -9.56 -30.71 -13.35
C LYS A 56 -8.92 -29.76 -14.34
N ASN A 57 -9.68 -29.19 -15.27
CA ASN A 57 -9.16 -28.28 -16.28
C ASN A 57 -8.68 -26.96 -15.67
N TYR A 58 -9.39 -26.43 -14.67
CA TYR A 58 -9.00 -25.19 -14.00
C TYR A 58 -7.61 -25.22 -13.32
N PRO A 59 -7.26 -26.15 -12.41
CA PRO A 59 -5.94 -26.23 -11.81
C PRO A 59 -4.86 -26.59 -12.81
N LYS A 60 -5.15 -27.40 -13.85
CA LYS A 60 -4.21 -27.64 -14.96
C LYS A 60 -3.86 -26.32 -15.65
N TRP A 61 -4.86 -25.51 -15.98
CA TRP A 61 -4.63 -24.18 -16.54
C TRP A 61 -3.83 -23.29 -15.59
N LYS A 62 -4.17 -23.26 -14.29
CA LYS A 62 -3.42 -22.47 -13.30
C LYS A 62 -1.95 -22.86 -13.20
N VAL A 63 -1.63 -24.16 -13.27
CA VAL A 63 -0.23 -24.63 -13.30
C VAL A 63 0.46 -24.21 -14.60
N ILE A 64 -0.19 -24.34 -15.74
CA ILE A 64 0.38 -23.92 -17.04
C ILE A 64 0.64 -22.41 -17.05
N ASP A 65 -0.34 -21.62 -16.64
CA ASP A 65 -0.27 -20.16 -16.61
C ASP A 65 0.82 -19.66 -15.65
N ALA A 66 0.89 -20.21 -14.43
CA ALA A 66 1.93 -19.88 -13.45
C ALA A 66 3.33 -20.30 -13.92
N ALA A 67 3.46 -21.39 -14.67
CA ALA A 67 4.73 -21.87 -15.20
C ALA A 67 5.20 -21.08 -16.44
N ALA A 68 4.27 -20.57 -17.26
CA ALA A 68 4.55 -20.01 -18.58
C ALA A 68 5.70 -18.97 -18.63
N PRO A 69 5.84 -18.03 -17.66
CA PRO A 69 6.95 -17.06 -17.65
C PRO A 69 8.34 -17.68 -17.51
N TYR A 70 8.42 -18.95 -17.11
CA TYR A 70 9.66 -19.67 -16.77
C TYR A 70 10.01 -20.79 -17.75
N LEU A 71 9.23 -20.96 -18.81
CA LEU A 71 9.40 -22.01 -19.81
C LEU A 71 10.07 -21.47 -21.09
N SER A 72 9.88 -22.16 -22.22
CA SER A 72 10.42 -21.76 -23.52
C SER A 72 9.82 -20.45 -24.02
N ASP A 73 10.46 -19.84 -25.02
CA ASP A 73 10.04 -18.55 -25.56
C ASP A 73 8.59 -18.54 -26.07
N ALA A 74 8.08 -19.68 -26.55
CA ALA A 74 6.68 -19.80 -26.99
C ALA A 74 5.68 -19.59 -25.84
N PHE A 75 5.94 -20.17 -24.66
CA PHE A 75 5.08 -19.97 -23.48
C PHE A 75 5.17 -18.53 -22.96
N VAL A 76 6.39 -17.99 -22.92
CA VAL A 76 6.62 -16.60 -22.48
C VAL A 76 5.95 -15.60 -23.44
N ALA A 77 6.00 -15.86 -24.75
CA ALA A 77 5.33 -15.04 -25.75
C ALA A 77 3.81 -15.09 -25.56
N GLU A 78 3.21 -16.28 -25.45
CA GLU A 78 1.75 -16.41 -25.28
C GLU A 78 1.25 -15.75 -23.99
N ASN A 79 1.95 -15.95 -22.87
CA ASN A 79 1.63 -15.26 -21.62
C ASN A 79 1.72 -13.73 -21.77
N PHE A 80 2.72 -13.24 -22.52
CA PHE A 80 2.85 -11.82 -22.82
C PHE A 80 1.77 -11.29 -23.77
N GLU A 81 1.31 -12.06 -24.75
CA GLU A 81 0.22 -11.64 -25.63
C GLU A 81 -1.02 -11.27 -24.79
N PHE A 82 -1.38 -12.11 -23.81
CA PHE A 82 -2.52 -11.84 -22.96
C PHE A 82 -2.22 -10.79 -21.85
N TYR A 83 -1.37 -11.12 -20.87
CA TYR A 83 -1.13 -10.26 -19.70
C TYR A 83 -0.28 -9.01 -20.01
N GLY A 84 0.49 -9.05 -21.09
CA GLY A 84 1.24 -7.91 -21.59
C GLY A 84 0.40 -7.02 -22.48
N LYS A 85 -0.01 -7.53 -23.65
CA LYS A 85 -0.66 -6.70 -24.66
C LYS A 85 -2.13 -6.46 -24.36
N VAL A 86 -2.93 -7.52 -24.16
CA VAL A 86 -4.38 -7.38 -23.97
C VAL A 86 -4.72 -6.66 -22.67
N ILE A 87 -4.11 -7.07 -21.55
CA ILE A 87 -4.45 -6.50 -20.23
C ILE A 87 -3.84 -5.11 -20.01
N SER A 88 -2.59 -4.88 -20.40
CA SER A 88 -1.84 -3.66 -20.03
C SER A 88 -1.37 -2.80 -21.21
N GLY A 89 -1.69 -3.18 -22.45
CA GLY A 89 -1.34 -2.43 -23.66
C GLY A 89 0.15 -2.43 -24.01
N ARG A 90 1.00 -3.18 -23.29
CA ARG A 90 2.46 -3.24 -23.53
C ARG A 90 2.73 -3.75 -24.94
N LYS A 91 3.81 -3.26 -25.57
CA LYS A 91 4.15 -3.60 -26.96
C LYS A 91 5.30 -4.61 -27.08
N GLU A 92 6.17 -4.67 -26.08
CA GLU A 92 7.32 -5.57 -26.06
C GLU A 92 7.58 -6.16 -24.67
N ILE A 93 8.20 -7.34 -24.65
CA ILE A 93 8.62 -8.01 -23.41
C ILE A 93 9.83 -7.27 -22.84
N LYS A 94 9.87 -7.12 -21.51
CA LYS A 94 11.04 -6.57 -20.82
C LYS A 94 12.33 -7.34 -21.21
N PRO A 95 13.48 -6.65 -21.37
CA PRO A 95 14.77 -7.29 -21.59
C PRO A 95 15.03 -8.44 -20.60
N ARG A 96 15.67 -9.51 -21.08
CA ARG A 96 15.87 -10.75 -20.30
C ARG A 96 16.49 -10.48 -18.93
N TRP A 97 17.50 -9.61 -18.86
CA TRP A 97 18.18 -9.28 -17.62
C TRP A 97 17.24 -8.65 -16.57
N LYS A 98 16.30 -7.78 -16.97
CA LYS A 98 15.32 -7.18 -16.04
C LYS A 98 14.39 -8.25 -15.46
N ARG A 99 13.99 -9.22 -16.28
CA ARG A 99 13.16 -10.35 -15.84
C ARG A 99 13.93 -11.28 -14.91
N ALA A 100 15.19 -11.58 -15.22
CA ALA A 100 16.05 -12.38 -14.36
C ALA A 100 16.28 -11.70 -13.00
N VAL A 101 16.53 -10.38 -12.97
CA VAL A 101 16.64 -9.61 -11.74
C VAL A 101 15.35 -9.68 -10.93
N ALA A 102 14.18 -9.47 -11.56
CA ALA A 102 12.89 -9.56 -10.88
C ALA A 102 12.62 -10.95 -10.30
N THR A 103 13.06 -12.02 -10.94
CA THR A 103 12.96 -13.37 -10.39
C THR A 103 13.85 -13.56 -9.17
N VAL A 104 15.10 -13.11 -9.22
CA VAL A 104 16.01 -13.20 -8.06
C VAL A 104 15.48 -12.36 -6.90
N ASP A 105 14.97 -11.15 -7.19
CA ASP A 105 14.33 -10.26 -6.23
C ASP A 105 13.11 -10.91 -5.55
N GLY A 106 12.26 -11.60 -6.31
CA GLY A 106 11.08 -12.28 -5.77
C GLY A 106 11.39 -13.55 -4.96
N VAL A 107 12.57 -14.15 -5.11
CA VAL A 107 12.95 -15.40 -4.41
C VAL A 107 13.93 -15.16 -3.26
N LEU A 108 14.93 -14.32 -3.48
CA LEU A 108 16.04 -14.00 -2.58
C LEU A 108 16.03 -12.53 -2.16
N GLY A 109 14.83 -11.93 -2.09
CA GLY A 109 14.67 -10.49 -1.96
C GLY A 109 15.39 -9.86 -0.78
N GLU A 110 15.38 -10.47 0.40
CA GLU A 110 16.11 -9.92 1.56
C GLU A 110 17.64 -10.02 1.39
N GLU A 111 18.14 -11.07 0.74
CA GLU A 111 19.57 -11.21 0.47
C GLU A 111 20.05 -10.17 -0.56
N VAL A 112 19.27 -9.93 -1.61
CA VAL A 112 19.49 -8.82 -2.54
C VAL A 112 19.44 -7.48 -1.81
N GLY A 113 18.49 -7.32 -0.88
CA GLY A 113 18.34 -6.12 -0.07
C GLY A 113 19.53 -5.84 0.83
N ARG A 114 20.11 -6.87 1.44
CA ARG A 114 21.34 -6.76 2.23
C ARG A 114 22.49 -6.20 1.40
N MET A 115 22.70 -6.73 0.20
CA MET A 115 23.72 -6.23 -0.74
C MET A 115 23.41 -4.80 -1.23
N TYR A 116 22.13 -4.49 -1.45
CA TYR A 116 21.68 -3.18 -1.89
C TYR A 116 21.98 -2.09 -0.85
N VAL A 117 21.61 -2.31 0.41
CA VAL A 117 21.79 -1.28 1.46
C VAL A 117 23.24 -1.08 1.84
N GLU A 118 24.06 -2.14 1.84
CA GLU A 118 25.51 -2.03 2.03
C GLU A 118 26.15 -1.07 1.02
N LYS A 119 25.65 -1.08 -0.22
CA LYS A 119 26.22 -0.30 -1.32
C LYS A 119 25.60 1.08 -1.49
N TYR A 120 24.28 1.22 -1.28
CA TYR A 120 23.52 2.39 -1.74
C TYR A 120 22.81 3.18 -0.64
N PHE A 121 22.74 2.68 0.60
CA PHE A 121 21.98 3.35 1.66
C PHE A 121 22.86 3.80 2.83
N PRO A 122 23.26 5.09 2.88
CA PRO A 122 24.15 5.59 3.91
C PRO A 122 23.42 5.79 5.26
N PRO A 123 24.05 5.54 6.42
CA PRO A 123 23.42 5.70 7.74
C PRO A 123 22.77 7.08 7.98
N ARG A 124 23.39 8.17 7.46
CA ARG A 124 22.85 9.54 7.58
C ARG A 124 21.44 9.70 6.98
N ALA A 125 21.09 8.92 5.96
CA ALA A 125 19.75 8.96 5.36
C ALA A 125 18.70 8.41 6.33
N LYS A 126 19.03 7.36 7.09
CA LYS A 126 18.17 6.79 8.14
C LYS A 126 17.92 7.80 9.25
N GLU A 127 18.95 8.49 9.73
CA GLU A 127 18.84 9.52 10.77
C GLU A 127 17.95 10.69 10.31
N ARG A 128 18.16 11.15 9.07
CA ARG A 128 17.34 12.22 8.48
C ARG A 128 15.88 11.79 8.33
N MET A 129 15.63 10.55 7.91
CA MET A 129 14.28 10.00 7.78
C MET A 129 13.57 9.91 9.15
N ILE A 130 14.26 9.46 10.20
CA ILE A 130 13.71 9.44 11.57
C ILE A 130 13.29 10.85 12.02
N THR A 131 14.12 11.85 11.74
CA THR A 131 13.78 13.26 12.07
C THR A 131 12.52 13.73 11.36
N LEU A 132 12.36 13.39 10.06
CA LEU A 132 11.14 13.70 9.32
C LEU A 132 9.94 13.01 9.97
N ILE A 133 10.02 11.70 10.21
CA ILE A 133 8.96 10.91 10.84
C ILE A 133 8.52 11.53 12.17
N ASP A 134 9.46 11.91 13.05
CA ASP A 134 9.13 12.54 14.33
C ASP A 134 8.41 13.89 14.14
N ASN A 135 8.83 14.69 13.16
CA ASN A 135 8.17 15.95 12.82
C ASN A 135 6.74 15.73 12.29
N LEU A 136 6.54 14.75 11.40
CA LEU A 136 5.21 14.41 10.87
C LEU A 136 4.29 13.84 11.96
N LYS A 137 4.81 12.97 12.83
CA LYS A 137 4.08 12.41 13.97
C LYS A 137 3.60 13.51 14.91
N LYS A 138 4.46 14.49 15.21
CA LYS A 138 4.08 15.67 16.00
C LYS A 138 2.97 16.47 15.31
N SER A 139 3.12 16.78 14.03
CA SER A 139 2.11 17.55 13.29
C SER A 139 0.78 16.82 13.16
N LEU A 140 0.76 15.50 12.93
CA LEU A 140 -0.49 14.74 12.94
C LEU A 140 -1.16 14.77 14.32
N GLY A 141 -0.39 14.67 15.42
CA GLY A 141 -0.93 14.82 16.77
C GLY A 141 -1.54 16.20 17.04
N GLU A 142 -0.90 17.27 16.57
CA GLU A 142 -1.44 18.64 16.62
C GLU A 142 -2.76 18.75 15.85
N ARG A 143 -2.84 18.15 14.65
CA ARG A 143 -4.05 18.16 13.83
C ARG A 143 -5.19 17.39 14.48
N ILE A 144 -4.95 16.16 14.95
CA ILE A 144 -5.93 15.35 15.68
C ILE A 144 -6.51 16.14 16.86
N SER A 145 -5.65 16.81 17.62
CA SER A 145 -6.07 17.60 18.78
C SER A 145 -7.02 18.75 18.40
N ALA A 146 -6.80 19.35 17.22
CA ALA A 146 -7.57 20.48 16.72
C ALA A 146 -8.89 20.10 16.01
N LEU A 147 -9.18 18.82 15.78
CA LEU A 147 -10.40 18.41 15.06
C LEU A 147 -11.68 18.78 15.82
N GLU A 148 -12.50 19.68 15.30
CA GLU A 148 -13.75 20.08 15.97
C GLU A 148 -14.87 19.05 15.86
N TRP A 149 -14.77 18.13 14.89
CA TRP A 149 -15.80 17.13 14.61
C TRP A 149 -15.67 15.84 15.43
N MET A 150 -14.55 15.68 16.14
CA MET A 150 -14.21 14.47 16.90
C MET A 150 -14.23 14.78 18.41
N SER A 151 -14.87 13.91 19.19
CA SER A 151 -14.90 14.03 20.66
C SER A 151 -13.53 13.86 21.31
N ASP A 152 -13.34 14.47 22.49
CA ASP A 152 -12.08 14.39 23.23
C ASP A 152 -11.65 12.95 23.56
N SER A 153 -12.60 12.06 23.82
CA SER A 153 -12.32 10.66 24.14
C SER A 153 -11.83 9.87 22.91
N THR A 154 -12.36 10.14 21.72
CA THR A 154 -11.86 9.53 20.48
C THR A 154 -10.50 10.12 20.10
N LYS A 155 -10.28 11.43 20.31
CA LYS A 155 -8.97 12.07 20.13
C LYS A 155 -7.90 11.47 21.02
N GLU A 156 -8.18 11.23 22.29
CA GLU A 156 -7.22 10.62 23.22
C GLU A 156 -6.75 9.24 22.71
N LYS A 157 -7.69 8.40 22.24
CA LYS A 157 -7.36 7.09 21.66
C LYS A 157 -6.61 7.20 20.33
N ALA A 158 -6.95 8.18 19.49
CA ALA A 158 -6.23 8.43 18.24
C ALA A 158 -4.78 8.85 18.51
N LEU A 159 -4.55 9.72 19.50
CA LEU A 159 -3.22 10.12 19.95
C LEU A 159 -2.45 8.95 20.57
N GLU A 160 -3.13 8.09 21.35
CA GLU A 160 -2.53 6.88 21.89
C GLU A 160 -2.07 5.94 20.76
N LYS A 161 -2.94 5.67 19.78
CA LYS A 161 -2.60 4.86 18.61
C LYS A 161 -1.39 5.43 17.85
N LEU A 162 -1.40 6.72 17.56
CA LEU A 162 -0.29 7.43 16.91
C LEU A 162 1.01 7.30 17.70
N SER A 163 0.94 7.42 19.04
CA SER A 163 2.12 7.31 19.91
C SER A 163 2.80 5.94 19.81
N THR A 164 2.04 4.88 19.52
CA THR A 164 2.50 3.49 19.47
C THR A 164 2.91 2.98 18.08
N PHE A 165 2.91 3.83 17.04
CA PHE A 165 3.38 3.42 15.72
C PHE A 165 4.77 2.79 15.78
N TYR A 166 4.90 1.58 15.25
CA TYR A 166 6.18 0.94 15.07
C TYR A 166 6.80 1.37 13.74
N VAL A 167 8.02 1.90 13.78
CA VAL A 167 8.63 2.59 12.63
C VAL A 167 9.77 1.74 12.07
N LYS A 168 9.67 1.38 10.79
CA LYS A 168 10.66 0.61 10.02
C LYS A 168 11.29 1.50 8.94
N VAL A 169 12.62 1.66 8.96
CA VAL A 169 13.34 2.56 8.03
C VAL A 169 14.57 1.87 7.43
N GLY A 170 14.63 1.86 6.10
CA GLY A 170 15.74 1.35 5.31
C GLY A 170 15.72 -0.16 5.13
N TYR A 171 15.97 -0.91 6.21
CA TYR A 171 16.19 -2.35 6.17
C TYR A 171 15.95 -3.02 7.54
N PRO A 172 15.68 -4.35 7.58
CA PRO A 172 15.49 -5.08 8.82
C PRO A 172 16.80 -5.24 9.61
N ASP A 173 16.69 -5.31 10.94
CA ASP A 173 17.84 -5.62 11.81
C ASP A 173 18.20 -7.12 11.78
N LYS A 174 17.25 -7.97 11.38
CA LYS A 174 17.40 -9.41 11.26
C LYS A 174 17.05 -9.85 9.84
N TRP A 175 17.98 -10.54 9.18
CA TRP A 175 17.81 -11.06 7.84
C TRP A 175 17.20 -12.46 7.84
N ARG A 176 16.41 -12.74 6.81
CA ARG A 176 15.89 -14.06 6.49
C ARG A 176 17.02 -15.07 6.25
N ASP A 177 16.83 -16.28 6.79
CA ASP A 177 17.71 -17.40 6.51
C ASP A 177 17.25 -18.15 5.26
N TYR A 178 18.13 -18.27 4.28
CA TYR A 178 17.91 -18.98 3.01
C TYR A 178 18.66 -20.32 2.96
N SER A 179 19.24 -20.80 4.08
CA SER A 179 20.06 -22.01 4.12
C SER A 179 19.35 -23.28 3.62
N ALA A 180 18.03 -23.37 3.77
CA ALA A 180 17.23 -24.49 3.29
C ALA A 180 16.80 -24.37 1.81
N LEU A 181 17.03 -23.24 1.15
CA LEU A 181 16.68 -23.05 -0.26
C LEU A 181 17.75 -23.66 -1.16
N GLU A 182 17.37 -24.70 -1.90
CA GLU A 182 18.26 -25.40 -2.82
C GLU A 182 18.12 -24.86 -4.26
N ILE A 183 19.19 -24.26 -4.79
CA ILE A 183 19.30 -23.82 -6.18
C ILE A 183 20.28 -24.71 -6.94
N LYS A 184 19.84 -25.26 -8.08
CA LYS A 184 20.62 -26.20 -8.91
C LYS A 184 20.77 -25.70 -10.34
N ASN A 185 21.77 -26.24 -11.03
CA ASN A 185 21.99 -26.03 -12.46
C ASN A 185 21.28 -27.10 -13.32
N ASP A 186 20.08 -27.55 -12.90
CA ASP A 186 19.32 -28.63 -13.54
C ASP A 186 18.20 -28.10 -14.45
N SER A 187 17.38 -27.19 -13.94
CA SER A 187 16.23 -26.61 -14.63
C SER A 187 15.82 -25.30 -13.96
N TYR A 188 15.61 -24.27 -14.78
CA TYR A 188 15.13 -22.97 -14.30
C TYR A 188 13.76 -23.10 -13.63
N PHE A 189 12.81 -23.80 -14.25
CA PHE A 189 11.49 -24.02 -13.66
C PHE A 189 11.57 -24.85 -12.37
N ALA A 190 12.46 -25.85 -12.30
CA ALA A 190 12.62 -26.62 -11.07
C ALA A 190 13.15 -25.76 -9.90
N ASN A 191 14.02 -24.77 -10.16
CA ASN A 191 14.41 -23.78 -9.16
C ASN A 191 13.23 -22.93 -8.69
N ILE A 192 12.33 -22.53 -9.60
CA ILE A 192 11.12 -21.78 -9.23
C ILE A 192 10.20 -22.61 -8.34
N VAL A 193 9.99 -23.89 -8.68
CA VAL A 193 9.20 -24.80 -7.83
C VAL A 193 9.84 -24.97 -6.46
N ARG A 194 11.17 -25.17 -6.37
CA ARG A 194 11.89 -25.26 -5.08
C ARG A 194 11.75 -23.97 -4.26
N ALA A 195 11.84 -22.81 -4.90
CA ALA A 195 11.62 -21.52 -4.26
C ALA A 195 10.18 -21.37 -3.73
N SER A 196 9.16 -21.78 -4.50
CA SER A 196 7.77 -21.75 -4.07
C SER A 196 7.52 -22.67 -2.87
N VAL A 197 8.11 -23.86 -2.85
CA VAL A 197 8.03 -24.78 -1.69
C VAL A 197 8.72 -24.16 -0.46
N PHE A 198 9.91 -23.60 -0.62
CA PHE A 198 10.62 -22.92 0.46
C PHE A 198 9.82 -21.75 1.06
N GLU A 199 9.17 -20.94 0.21
CA GLU A 199 8.31 -19.85 0.67
C GLU A 199 7.07 -20.38 1.40
N TYR A 200 6.44 -21.42 0.85
CA TYR A 200 5.30 -22.06 1.49
C TYR A 200 5.65 -22.61 2.88
N ASP A 201 6.76 -23.34 3.00
CA ASP A 201 7.24 -23.91 4.24
C ASP A 201 7.53 -22.82 5.28
N TYR A 202 8.11 -21.69 4.85
CA TYR A 202 8.31 -20.52 5.70
C TYR A 202 6.98 -19.96 6.21
N LEU A 203 6.00 -19.72 5.33
CA LEU A 203 4.69 -19.17 5.69
C LEU A 203 3.93 -20.09 6.65
N ILE A 204 3.81 -21.38 6.34
CA ILE A 204 3.08 -22.34 7.19
C ILE A 204 3.77 -22.55 8.53
N SER A 205 5.11 -22.44 8.59
CA SER A 205 5.86 -22.57 9.85
C SER A 205 5.49 -21.50 10.89
N LYS A 206 4.82 -20.41 10.50
CA LYS A 206 4.34 -19.35 11.40
C LYS A 206 3.01 -19.70 12.08
N ALA A 207 2.26 -20.65 11.54
CA ALA A 207 0.98 -21.06 12.10
C ALA A 207 1.15 -21.54 13.56
N GLY A 208 0.28 -21.08 14.45
CA GLY A 208 0.32 -21.40 15.88
C GLY A 208 1.43 -20.71 16.69
N LYS A 209 2.21 -19.81 16.08
CA LYS A 209 3.25 -19.02 16.77
C LYS A 209 2.80 -17.56 16.97
N PRO A 210 3.36 -16.85 17.96
CA PRO A 210 3.18 -15.41 18.07
C PRO A 210 3.64 -14.68 16.81
N VAL A 211 2.99 -13.55 16.50
CA VAL A 211 3.38 -12.67 15.38
C VAL A 211 4.77 -12.07 15.63
N ASP A 212 5.68 -12.24 14.68
CA ASP A 212 6.98 -11.56 14.68
C ASP A 212 6.82 -10.13 14.14
N ARG A 213 6.74 -9.15 15.04
CA ARG A 213 6.61 -7.73 14.66
C ARG A 213 7.86 -7.17 13.99
N THR A 214 9.00 -7.85 14.07
CA THR A 214 10.24 -7.40 13.43
C THR A 214 10.33 -7.77 11.95
N GLU A 215 9.44 -8.64 11.46
CA GLU A 215 9.38 -9.06 10.05
C GLU A 215 8.94 -7.91 9.13
N TRP A 216 9.57 -7.78 7.96
CA TRP A 216 9.21 -6.78 6.96
C TRP A 216 8.33 -7.39 5.86
N HIS A 217 7.37 -6.61 5.36
CA HIS A 217 6.51 -7.02 4.24
C HIS A 217 7.00 -6.48 2.87
N MET A 218 8.09 -5.72 2.87
CA MET A 218 8.76 -5.25 1.67
C MET A 218 10.27 -5.42 1.82
N THR A 219 10.94 -5.79 0.73
CA THR A 219 12.40 -5.87 0.69
C THR A 219 13.03 -4.47 0.67
N PRO A 220 14.25 -4.29 1.21
CA PRO A 220 14.90 -2.98 1.30
C PRO A 220 15.01 -2.19 -0.01
N GLN A 221 15.15 -2.86 -1.14
CA GLN A 221 15.29 -2.28 -2.48
C GLN A 221 13.97 -1.92 -3.16
N THR A 222 12.84 -2.27 -2.54
CA THR A 222 11.50 -1.90 -3.04
C THR A 222 11.34 -0.38 -3.03
N VAL A 223 10.89 0.20 -4.14
CA VAL A 223 10.51 1.63 -4.22
C VAL A 223 9.02 1.74 -3.90
N ASN A 224 8.68 1.66 -2.62
CA ASN A 224 7.32 1.80 -2.10
C ASN A 224 7.38 2.09 -0.60
N ALA A 225 6.24 2.29 0.05
CA ALA A 225 6.08 2.34 1.50
C ALA A 225 4.81 1.56 1.89
N TYR A 226 4.61 1.32 3.19
CA TYR A 226 3.36 0.73 3.66
C TYR A 226 3.03 1.08 5.12
N TYR A 227 1.74 1.02 5.42
CA TYR A 227 1.18 0.85 6.75
C TYR A 227 0.57 -0.55 6.90
N ASN A 228 0.82 -1.22 8.03
CA ASN A 228 0.14 -2.47 8.37
C ASN A 228 -0.73 -2.27 9.63
N PRO A 229 -2.07 -2.37 9.51
CA PRO A 229 -2.97 -2.18 10.64
C PRO A 229 -2.80 -3.23 11.74
N THR A 230 -2.41 -4.46 11.41
CA THR A 230 -2.35 -5.58 12.37
C THR A 230 -1.16 -5.51 13.32
N THR A 231 -0.14 -4.74 12.98
CA THR A 231 1.02 -4.47 13.84
C THR A 231 1.18 -2.98 14.18
N ASN A 232 0.27 -2.13 13.66
CA ASN A 232 0.29 -0.67 13.82
C ASN A 232 1.67 -0.09 13.46
N GLU A 233 2.17 -0.45 12.27
CA GLU A 233 3.52 -0.08 11.81
C GLU A 233 3.49 0.69 10.50
N ILE A 234 4.48 1.57 10.33
CA ILE A 234 4.80 2.23 9.06
C ILE A 234 6.20 1.83 8.63
N CYS A 235 6.39 1.61 7.33
CA CYS A 235 7.63 1.08 6.78
C CYS A 235 8.07 1.81 5.51
N PHE A 236 9.35 2.19 5.50
CA PHE A 236 9.99 2.89 4.39
C PHE A 236 11.29 2.17 4.01
N PRO A 237 11.24 1.21 3.07
CA PRO A 237 12.41 0.56 2.48
C PRO A 237 13.45 1.56 1.97
N ALA A 238 14.73 1.19 1.99
CA ALA A 238 15.82 2.03 1.46
C ALA A 238 15.61 2.45 0.00
N GLY A 239 14.89 1.65 -0.79
CA GLY A 239 14.55 1.90 -2.18
C GLY A 239 13.68 3.15 -2.39
N ILE A 240 12.79 3.52 -1.47
CA ILE A 240 12.03 4.78 -1.60
C ILE A 240 12.82 6.00 -1.13
N LEU A 241 13.91 5.82 -0.38
CA LEU A 241 14.72 6.90 0.19
C LEU A 241 15.77 7.43 -0.80
N GLN A 242 15.30 7.78 -2.01
CA GLN A 242 16.09 8.35 -3.09
C GLN A 242 15.25 9.33 -3.93
N TYR A 243 15.90 10.11 -4.79
CA TYR A 243 15.21 11.02 -5.71
C TYR A 243 14.25 10.24 -6.63
N PRO A 244 13.01 10.74 -6.89
CA PRO A 244 12.48 12.06 -6.52
C PRO A 244 11.75 12.13 -5.16
N PHE A 245 11.75 11.07 -4.36
CA PHE A 245 11.09 11.08 -3.06
C PHE A 245 11.95 11.77 -1.98
N PHE A 246 13.25 11.49 -1.98
CA PHE A 246 14.15 11.96 -0.93
C PHE A 246 15.51 12.33 -1.51
N ASP A 247 15.99 13.51 -1.13
CA ASP A 247 17.30 13.99 -1.55
C ASP A 247 18.00 14.67 -0.37
N MET A 248 19.15 14.12 0.04
CA MET A 248 19.96 14.62 1.14
C MET A 248 20.52 16.03 0.89
N ASP A 249 20.62 16.44 -0.37
CA ASP A 249 21.19 17.72 -0.78
C ASP A 249 20.10 18.75 -1.17
N ALA A 250 18.83 18.33 -1.22
CA ALA A 250 17.68 19.20 -1.39
C ALA A 250 17.24 19.83 -0.05
N ASP A 251 16.51 20.95 -0.13
CA ASP A 251 16.01 21.61 1.07
C ASP A 251 14.70 21.01 1.60
N ASP A 252 14.27 21.51 2.75
CA ASP A 252 13.12 20.96 3.47
C ASP A 252 11.81 21.17 2.72
N ALA A 253 11.67 22.23 1.89
CA ALA A 253 10.50 22.38 1.03
C ALA A 253 10.34 21.15 0.11
N PHE A 254 11.43 20.69 -0.51
CA PHE A 254 11.41 19.49 -1.34
C PHE A 254 11.14 18.22 -0.52
N ASN A 255 11.96 17.95 0.51
CA ASN A 255 11.86 16.68 1.24
C ASN A 255 10.51 16.51 1.97
N TYR A 256 9.92 17.59 2.48
CA TYR A 256 8.58 17.51 3.07
C TYR A 256 7.49 17.38 2.01
N GLY A 257 7.62 18.04 0.85
CA GLY A 257 6.68 17.92 -0.26
C GLY A 257 6.77 16.57 -0.99
N ALA A 258 7.90 15.88 -0.85
CA ALA A 258 8.17 14.58 -1.44
C ALA A 258 7.98 13.45 -0.40
N ILE A 259 9.05 12.91 0.19
CA ILE A 259 8.96 11.82 1.18
C ILE A 259 8.11 12.19 2.40
N GLY A 260 8.05 13.47 2.78
CA GLY A 260 7.19 13.93 3.89
C GLY A 260 5.71 13.66 3.64
N VAL A 261 5.24 13.83 2.40
CA VAL A 261 3.86 13.49 2.02
C VAL A 261 3.64 11.99 2.08
N VAL A 262 4.60 11.17 1.65
CA VAL A 262 4.54 9.71 1.76
C VAL A 262 4.49 9.26 3.23
N ILE A 263 5.30 9.87 4.11
CA ILE A 263 5.25 9.60 5.55
C ILE A 263 3.87 9.95 6.11
N GLY A 264 3.35 11.12 5.78
CA GLY A 264 2.02 11.56 6.19
C GLY A 264 0.92 10.62 5.67
N HIS A 265 1.07 10.11 4.45
CA HIS A 265 0.16 9.15 3.82
C HIS A 265 0.12 7.84 4.62
N GLU A 266 1.26 7.20 4.87
CA GLU A 266 1.33 5.98 5.67
C GLU A 266 0.82 6.17 7.10
N MET A 267 1.06 7.34 7.70
CA MET A 267 0.51 7.63 9.03
C MET A 267 -1.02 7.77 9.01
N THR A 268 -1.56 8.35 7.93
CA THR A 268 -3.00 8.57 7.76
C THR A 268 -3.73 7.26 7.49
N HIS A 269 -3.09 6.26 6.88
CA HIS A 269 -3.65 4.90 6.81
C HIS A 269 -3.96 4.30 8.18
N GLY A 270 -3.30 4.75 9.25
CA GLY A 270 -3.68 4.40 10.61
C GLY A 270 -5.08 4.87 11.02
N PHE A 271 -5.68 5.77 10.25
CA PHE A 271 -6.92 6.45 10.57
C PHE A 271 -7.91 6.50 9.40
N ASP A 272 -7.59 5.95 8.22
CA ASP A 272 -8.52 5.87 7.10
C ASP A 272 -9.77 5.00 7.39
N ASP A 273 -10.61 4.76 6.39
CA ASP A 273 -11.87 4.03 6.56
C ASP A 273 -11.70 2.58 7.05
N GLN A 274 -10.53 1.97 6.82
CA GLN A 274 -10.17 0.62 7.28
C GLN A 274 -9.27 0.66 8.51
N GLY A 275 -8.21 1.45 8.50
CA GLY A 275 -7.24 1.56 9.58
C GLY A 275 -7.84 2.05 10.87
N ARG A 276 -8.86 2.93 10.82
CA ARG A 276 -9.59 3.36 12.02
C ARG A 276 -10.25 2.20 12.78
N LEU A 277 -10.49 1.06 12.13
CA LEU A 277 -11.12 -0.11 12.77
C LEU A 277 -10.14 -0.90 13.65
N TYR A 278 -8.86 -0.55 13.63
CA TYR A 278 -7.81 -1.21 14.40
C TYR A 278 -7.36 -0.34 15.57
N ASP A 279 -7.23 -0.93 16.75
CA ASP A 279 -6.69 -0.26 17.94
C ASP A 279 -5.16 -0.07 17.86
N LYS A 280 -4.57 0.52 18.90
CA LYS A 280 -3.12 0.74 19.04
C LYS A 280 -2.26 -0.54 18.97
N ASN A 281 -2.85 -1.70 19.25
CA ASN A 281 -2.18 -2.99 19.27
C ASN A 281 -2.35 -3.76 17.96
N GLY A 282 -3.14 -3.23 17.03
CA GLY A 282 -3.50 -3.86 15.77
C GLY A 282 -4.64 -4.86 15.84
N ASN A 283 -5.49 -4.76 16.86
CA ASN A 283 -6.71 -5.57 16.95
C ASN A 283 -7.89 -4.85 16.31
N LEU A 284 -8.73 -5.58 15.57
CA LEU A 284 -10.02 -5.06 15.11
C LEU A 284 -10.91 -4.78 16.32
N ALA A 285 -11.18 -3.51 16.59
CA ALA A 285 -11.97 -3.06 17.73
C ALA A 285 -12.63 -1.72 17.41
N ASP A 286 -13.90 -1.56 17.80
CA ASP A 286 -14.54 -0.26 17.72
C ASP A 286 -14.12 0.60 18.92
N TRP A 287 -13.29 1.60 18.66
CA TRP A 287 -12.79 2.52 19.67
C TRP A 287 -13.33 3.94 19.53
N TRP A 288 -14.18 4.20 18.54
CA TRP A 288 -14.81 5.49 18.28
C TRP A 288 -16.18 5.56 18.95
N SER A 289 -16.66 6.78 19.21
CA SER A 289 -18.09 6.96 19.46
C SER A 289 -18.87 6.83 18.15
N GLN A 290 -20.14 6.42 18.23
CA GLN A 290 -21.00 6.33 17.04
C GLN A 290 -21.10 7.69 16.31
N SER A 291 -21.22 8.79 17.05
CA SER A 291 -21.28 10.13 16.46
C SER A 291 -19.99 10.52 15.73
N ASP A 292 -18.82 10.16 16.26
CA ASP A 292 -17.55 10.43 15.58
C ASP A 292 -17.41 9.58 14.31
N ALA A 293 -17.87 8.33 14.36
CA ALA A 293 -17.88 7.44 13.19
C ALA A 293 -18.81 7.96 12.08
N ASP A 294 -20.00 8.44 12.44
CA ASP A 294 -20.95 9.05 11.51
C ASP A 294 -20.40 10.36 10.91
N ASN A 295 -19.76 11.20 11.73
CA ASN A 295 -19.09 12.42 11.29
C ASN A 295 -17.96 12.11 10.30
N PHE A 296 -17.12 11.12 10.60
CA PHE A 296 -16.04 10.70 9.70
C PHE A 296 -16.61 10.18 8.37
N LYS A 297 -17.64 9.33 8.41
CA LYS A 297 -18.28 8.81 7.20
C LYS A 297 -18.84 9.94 6.33
N ALA A 298 -19.53 10.92 6.90
CA ALA A 298 -20.07 12.05 6.16
C ALA A 298 -18.96 12.89 5.49
N ARG A 299 -17.82 13.04 6.16
CA ARG A 299 -16.67 13.80 5.65
C ARG A 299 -15.90 13.04 4.57
N ALA A 300 -15.73 11.74 4.74
CA ALA A 300 -15.14 10.84 3.75
C ALA A 300 -16.00 10.75 2.48
N GLN A 301 -17.33 10.81 2.61
CA GLN A 301 -18.25 10.79 1.47
C GLN A 301 -18.01 11.94 0.49
N VAL A 302 -17.53 13.10 0.96
CA VAL A 302 -17.15 14.22 0.09
C VAL A 302 -16.07 13.81 -0.91
N LEU A 303 -15.08 13.01 -0.49
CA LEU A 303 -14.05 12.49 -1.38
C LEU A 303 -14.58 11.39 -2.30
N VAL A 304 -15.47 10.52 -1.82
CA VAL A 304 -16.12 9.51 -2.67
C VAL A 304 -16.84 10.19 -3.83
N ASP A 305 -17.74 11.13 -3.53
CA ASP A 305 -18.56 11.82 -4.52
C ASP A 305 -17.71 12.65 -5.49
N TRP A 306 -16.63 13.26 -4.98
CA TRP A 306 -15.70 14.05 -5.81
C TRP A 306 -14.94 13.17 -6.81
N PHE A 307 -14.42 12.02 -6.36
CA PHE A 307 -13.66 11.12 -7.23
C PHE A 307 -14.57 10.35 -8.20
N ASP A 308 -15.79 9.97 -7.81
CA ASP A 308 -16.76 9.31 -8.71
C ASP A 308 -17.14 10.18 -9.92
N ALA A 309 -17.01 11.50 -9.82
CA ALA A 309 -17.30 12.43 -10.91
C ALA A 309 -16.18 12.54 -11.97
N ILE A 310 -15.02 11.94 -11.73
CA ILE A 310 -13.84 12.06 -12.58
C ILE A 310 -13.92 11.04 -13.73
N GLU A 311 -13.98 11.54 -14.97
CA GLU A 311 -13.88 10.71 -16.17
C GLU A 311 -12.39 10.44 -16.49
N VAL A 312 -11.94 9.20 -16.34
CA VAL A 312 -10.52 8.79 -16.53
C VAL A 312 -10.23 8.31 -17.96
N LEU A 313 -11.26 7.84 -18.66
CA LEU A 313 -11.27 7.56 -20.10
C LEU A 313 -12.69 7.85 -20.62
N PRO A 314 -12.90 8.06 -21.93
CA PRO A 314 -14.24 8.26 -22.47
C PRO A 314 -15.25 7.19 -22.01
N GLY A 315 -16.26 7.61 -21.24
CA GLY A 315 -17.29 6.76 -20.66
C GLY A 315 -16.88 5.88 -19.48
N LEU A 316 -15.66 6.05 -18.95
CA LEU A 316 -15.16 5.35 -17.76
C LEU A 316 -14.80 6.36 -16.68
N TYR A 317 -15.48 6.24 -15.55
CA TYR A 317 -15.27 7.10 -14.38
C TYR A 317 -14.38 6.39 -13.35
N ALA A 318 -13.68 7.18 -12.54
CA ALA A 318 -13.00 6.68 -11.36
C ALA A 318 -14.02 6.12 -10.36
N ASN A 319 -13.52 5.34 -9.40
CA ASN A 319 -14.33 4.74 -8.34
C ASN A 319 -13.85 5.28 -7.00
N GLY A 320 -14.47 6.35 -6.53
CA GLY A 320 -14.19 7.02 -5.27
C GLY A 320 -14.42 6.13 -4.06
N SER A 321 -15.33 5.15 -4.15
CA SER A 321 -15.55 4.16 -3.09
C SER A 321 -14.42 3.14 -2.99
N LEU A 322 -13.95 2.62 -4.14
CA LEU A 322 -12.80 1.71 -4.20
C LEU A 322 -11.51 2.39 -3.72
N THR A 323 -11.35 3.66 -4.07
CA THR A 323 -10.12 4.42 -3.83
C THR A 323 -10.11 5.23 -2.53
N LEU A 324 -11.16 5.09 -1.71
CA LEU A 324 -11.40 5.97 -0.57
C LEU A 324 -10.24 6.01 0.44
N GLY A 325 -9.72 4.84 0.85
CA GLY A 325 -8.63 4.77 1.82
C GLY A 325 -7.39 5.54 1.35
N GLU A 326 -7.01 5.33 0.09
CA GLU A 326 -5.88 6.01 -0.55
C GLU A 326 -6.12 7.52 -0.71
N ASN A 327 -7.33 7.92 -1.10
CA ASN A 327 -7.67 9.34 -1.25
C ASN A 327 -7.68 10.07 0.11
N ILE A 328 -8.13 9.40 1.18
CA ILE A 328 -8.04 9.92 2.56
C ILE A 328 -6.58 10.05 2.97
N ALA A 329 -5.76 9.04 2.67
CA ALA A 329 -4.35 9.02 3.02
C ALA A 329 -3.55 10.10 2.26
N ASP A 330 -3.82 10.33 0.97
CA ASP A 330 -3.24 11.44 0.21
C ASP A 330 -3.65 12.81 0.77
N PHE A 331 -4.95 12.99 1.02
CA PHE A 331 -5.50 14.25 1.52
C PHE A 331 -4.99 14.58 2.93
N GLY A 332 -4.92 13.60 3.82
CA GLY A 332 -4.34 13.77 5.15
C GLY A 332 -2.82 13.95 5.08
N GLY A 333 -2.14 13.12 4.30
CA GLY A 333 -0.69 13.11 4.20
C GLY A 333 -0.10 14.41 3.71
N ILE A 334 -0.68 15.03 2.67
CA ILE A 334 -0.20 16.33 2.18
C ILE A 334 -0.38 17.46 3.20
N GLN A 335 -1.48 17.45 3.96
CA GLN A 335 -1.75 18.48 4.97
C GLN A 335 -0.86 18.33 6.21
N VAL A 336 -0.67 17.10 6.69
CA VAL A 336 0.26 16.77 7.78
C VAL A 336 1.68 17.18 7.37
N ALA A 337 2.08 16.86 6.14
CA ALA A 337 3.39 17.21 5.61
C ALA A 337 3.62 18.70 5.48
N PHE A 338 2.62 19.44 5.00
CA PHE A 338 2.72 20.89 4.91
C PHE A 338 2.82 21.53 6.31
N GLN A 339 2.04 21.07 7.29
CA GLN A 339 2.15 21.57 8.67
C GLN A 339 3.51 21.25 9.29
N ALA A 340 4.04 20.05 9.07
CA ALA A 340 5.35 19.66 9.59
C ALA A 340 6.48 20.47 8.94
N PHE A 341 6.37 20.76 7.64
CA PHE A 341 7.26 21.67 6.93
C PHE A 341 7.28 23.07 7.55
N ARG A 342 6.09 23.64 7.79
CA ARG A 342 5.94 24.97 8.42
C ARG A 342 6.51 24.99 9.82
N ASN A 343 6.25 23.95 10.62
CA ASN A 343 6.79 23.81 11.97
C ASN A 343 8.32 23.72 11.97
N ALA A 344 8.90 22.89 11.10
CA ALA A 344 10.35 22.66 11.03
C ALA A 344 11.13 23.90 10.57
N THR A 345 10.52 24.75 9.74
CA THR A 345 11.16 25.94 9.16
C THR A 345 10.77 27.25 9.86
N ALA A 346 9.92 27.21 10.89
CA ALA A 346 9.40 28.42 11.55
C ALA A 346 10.51 29.32 12.14
N SER A 347 11.56 28.72 12.70
CA SER A 347 12.70 29.47 13.27
C SER A 347 13.76 29.86 12.24
N ALA A 348 13.75 29.23 11.07
CA ALA A 348 14.68 29.48 9.97
C ALA A 348 13.95 29.37 8.62
N PRO A 349 13.16 30.40 8.25
CA PRO A 349 12.40 30.37 6.99
C PRO A 349 13.31 30.21 5.78
N LEU A 350 12.90 29.37 4.83
CA LEU A 350 13.64 29.14 3.60
C LEU A 350 13.51 30.33 2.63
N PRO A 351 14.54 30.67 1.85
CA PRO A 351 14.45 31.72 0.85
C PRO A 351 13.62 31.27 -0.37
N VAL A 352 13.23 32.26 -1.18
CA VAL A 352 12.80 32.03 -2.56
C VAL A 352 13.98 31.43 -3.34
N LYS A 353 13.72 30.36 -4.09
CA LYS A 353 14.72 29.68 -4.93
C LYS A 353 14.10 29.34 -6.29
N ASP A 354 14.87 29.53 -7.35
CA ASP A 354 14.45 29.24 -8.73
C ASP A 354 13.12 29.89 -9.14
N GLY A 355 12.81 31.07 -8.55
CA GLY A 355 11.59 31.82 -8.81
C GLY A 355 10.37 31.38 -7.98
N PHE A 356 10.49 30.39 -7.11
CA PHE A 356 9.38 29.84 -6.32
C PHE A 356 9.57 30.06 -4.81
N THR A 357 8.46 30.34 -4.12
CA THR A 357 8.44 30.35 -2.65
C THR A 357 8.66 28.93 -2.10
N PRO A 358 9.09 28.78 -0.84
CA PRO A 358 9.20 27.47 -0.22
C PRO A 358 7.89 26.65 -0.27
N GLU A 359 6.74 27.29 -0.08
CA GLU A 359 5.42 26.65 -0.14
C GLU A 359 5.11 26.17 -1.57
N GLN A 360 5.42 26.96 -2.60
CA GLN A 360 5.26 26.53 -3.98
C GLN A 360 6.16 25.34 -4.31
N ARG A 361 7.41 25.34 -3.82
CA ARG A 361 8.36 24.24 -4.02
C ARG A 361 7.92 22.94 -3.35
N PHE A 362 7.26 23.03 -2.18
CA PHE A 362 6.61 21.88 -1.55
C PHE A 362 5.57 21.24 -2.48
N PHE A 363 4.64 22.03 -3.03
CA PHE A 363 3.59 21.49 -3.90
C PHE A 363 4.12 21.02 -5.27
N ILE A 364 5.17 21.65 -5.79
CA ILE A 364 5.86 21.19 -7.00
C ILE A 364 6.54 19.84 -6.74
N ALA A 365 7.21 19.67 -5.60
CA ALA A 365 7.81 18.39 -5.22
C ALA A 365 6.76 17.28 -5.10
N TYR A 366 5.62 17.58 -4.46
CA TYR A 366 4.48 16.67 -4.36
C TYR A 366 3.96 16.23 -5.74
N ALA A 367 3.70 17.18 -6.65
CA ALA A 367 3.20 16.86 -7.98
C ALA A 367 4.17 15.97 -8.78
N ASN A 368 5.49 16.19 -8.62
CA ASN A 368 6.51 15.41 -9.33
C ASN A 368 6.56 13.93 -8.93
N LEU A 369 6.12 13.57 -7.72
CA LEU A 369 6.06 12.16 -7.29
C LEU A 369 5.15 11.32 -8.19
N TRP A 370 4.07 11.94 -8.66
CA TRP A 370 2.97 11.27 -9.35
C TRP A 370 3.09 11.37 -10.88
N ALA A 371 4.20 11.91 -11.38
CA ALA A 371 4.49 12.04 -12.79
C ALA A 371 4.53 10.65 -13.46
N THR A 372 3.42 10.29 -14.08
CA THR A 372 3.20 8.99 -14.70
C THR A 372 2.51 9.16 -16.04
N ASN A 373 2.80 8.26 -16.97
CA ASN A 373 2.12 8.18 -18.26
C ASN A 373 1.85 6.70 -18.55
N ILE A 374 0.59 6.34 -18.58
CA ILE A 374 0.11 4.96 -18.72
C ILE A 374 -0.84 4.85 -19.90
N ARG A 375 -0.96 3.64 -20.46
CA ARG A 375 -1.79 3.38 -21.63
C ARG A 375 -3.25 3.22 -21.23
N ASP A 376 -4.19 3.49 -22.14
CA ASP A 376 -5.62 3.32 -21.92
C ASP A 376 -6.01 1.92 -21.42
N GLU A 377 -5.36 0.86 -21.92
CA GLU A 377 -5.60 -0.50 -21.43
C GLU A 377 -5.22 -0.63 -19.94
N GLN A 378 -4.08 -0.05 -19.56
CA GLN A 378 -3.64 -0.01 -18.17
C GLN A 378 -4.53 0.89 -17.30
N ILE A 379 -4.97 2.04 -17.82
CA ILE A 379 -5.94 2.91 -17.12
C ILE A 379 -7.20 2.10 -16.80
N ARG A 380 -7.80 1.45 -17.80
CA ARG A 380 -9.00 0.63 -17.63
C ARG A 380 -8.80 -0.49 -16.60
N TYR A 381 -7.66 -1.16 -16.64
CA TYR A 381 -7.33 -2.21 -15.69
C TYR A 381 -7.20 -1.67 -14.26
N LEU A 382 -6.41 -0.60 -14.06
CA LEU A 382 -6.18 -0.03 -12.73
C LEU A 382 -7.46 0.55 -12.12
N THR A 383 -8.29 1.23 -12.91
CA THR A 383 -9.58 1.77 -12.43
C THR A 383 -10.54 0.69 -11.89
N GLN A 384 -10.34 -0.58 -12.24
CA GLN A 384 -11.17 -1.69 -11.75
C GLN A 384 -10.54 -2.45 -10.58
N MET A 385 -9.22 -2.43 -10.46
CA MET A 385 -8.47 -3.40 -9.63
C MET A 385 -7.58 -2.74 -8.59
N ASP A 386 -7.13 -1.51 -8.84
CA ASP A 386 -6.23 -0.79 -7.95
C ASP A 386 -7.04 0.08 -6.98
N VAL A 387 -6.65 0.05 -5.72
CA VAL A 387 -7.22 0.91 -4.67
C VAL A 387 -6.67 2.33 -4.76
N HIS A 388 -5.60 2.56 -5.52
CA HIS A 388 -5.08 3.91 -5.74
C HIS A 388 -5.79 4.60 -6.89
N SER A 389 -6.10 5.89 -6.68
CA SER A 389 -6.38 6.79 -7.79
C SER A 389 -5.18 6.89 -8.73
N LEU A 390 -5.41 7.15 -10.02
CA LEU A 390 -4.33 7.34 -10.99
C LEU A 390 -3.48 8.57 -10.61
N GLY A 391 -2.19 8.56 -10.93
CA GLY A 391 -1.24 9.58 -10.48
C GLY A 391 -1.68 11.03 -10.76
N GLU A 392 -2.28 11.29 -11.94
CA GLU A 392 -2.85 12.60 -12.26
C GLU A 392 -3.91 13.05 -11.23
N TRP A 393 -4.80 12.14 -10.85
CA TRP A 393 -5.90 12.43 -9.92
C TRP A 393 -5.47 12.45 -8.47
N ARG A 394 -4.42 11.70 -8.10
CA ARG A 394 -3.76 11.86 -6.79
C ARG A 394 -3.27 13.30 -6.59
N VAL A 395 -2.93 14.03 -7.66
CA VAL A 395 -2.57 15.46 -7.59
C VAL A 395 -3.79 16.36 -7.81
N ASN A 396 -4.38 16.29 -9.00
CA ASN A 396 -5.33 17.28 -9.48
C ASN A 396 -6.69 17.18 -8.80
N ALA A 397 -7.05 16.02 -8.24
CA ALA A 397 -8.28 15.89 -7.46
C ALA A 397 -8.07 16.21 -5.97
N ILE A 398 -6.85 16.08 -5.44
CA ILE A 398 -6.55 16.35 -4.01
C ILE A 398 -6.28 17.83 -3.74
N LEU A 399 -5.44 18.49 -4.56
CA LEU A 399 -5.06 19.90 -4.35
C LEU A 399 -6.24 20.87 -4.20
N PRO A 400 -7.36 20.74 -4.94
CA PRO A 400 -8.53 21.60 -4.77
C PRO A 400 -9.14 21.57 -3.36
N HIS A 401 -8.88 20.53 -2.56
CA HIS A 401 -9.33 20.45 -1.17
C HIS A 401 -8.36 21.08 -0.16
N VAL A 402 -7.15 21.48 -0.57
CA VAL A 402 -6.06 21.90 0.34
C VAL A 402 -5.90 23.42 0.34
N GLN A 403 -6.36 24.12 1.39
CA GLN A 403 -6.29 25.59 1.47
C GLN A 403 -4.86 26.14 1.29
N ALA A 404 -3.84 25.49 1.85
CA ALA A 404 -2.46 25.92 1.72
C ALA A 404 -1.96 26.00 0.26
N TRP A 405 -2.54 25.21 -0.65
CA TRP A 405 -2.24 25.28 -2.08
C TRP A 405 -2.80 26.56 -2.71
N TYR A 406 -4.03 26.95 -2.33
CA TYR A 406 -4.61 28.23 -2.75
C TYR A 406 -3.75 29.40 -2.30
N ASP A 407 -3.27 29.36 -1.05
CA ASP A 407 -2.44 30.42 -0.47
C ASP A 407 -1.07 30.50 -1.17
N ALA A 408 -0.48 29.35 -1.54
CA ALA A 408 0.83 29.29 -2.18
C ALA A 408 0.82 29.80 -3.64
N PHE A 409 -0.26 29.56 -4.38
CA PHE A 409 -0.36 29.91 -5.80
C PHE A 409 -1.30 31.09 -6.11
N GLY A 410 -2.02 31.61 -5.10
CA GLY A 410 -2.97 32.70 -5.28
C GLY A 410 -4.18 32.31 -6.13
N ILE A 411 -4.70 31.10 -5.92
CA ILE A 411 -5.79 30.51 -6.72
C ILE A 411 -7.11 31.23 -6.46
N VAL A 412 -7.83 31.59 -7.52
CA VAL A 412 -9.08 32.37 -7.52
C VAL A 412 -10.23 31.59 -8.18
N PRO A 413 -11.51 32.01 -8.01
CA PRO A 413 -12.67 31.31 -8.57
C PRO A 413 -12.65 31.07 -10.08
N GLU A 414 -11.90 31.86 -10.84
CA GLU A 414 -11.77 31.77 -12.28
C GLU A 414 -10.77 30.69 -12.74
N ASP A 415 -9.96 30.14 -11.83
CA ASP A 415 -8.97 29.10 -12.13
C ASP A 415 -9.62 27.72 -12.29
N GLY A 416 -9.12 26.90 -13.23
CA GLY A 416 -9.73 25.62 -13.59
C GLY A 416 -9.78 24.55 -12.49
N MET A 417 -8.91 24.67 -11.48
CA MET A 417 -8.86 23.75 -10.33
C MET A 417 -9.48 24.35 -9.05
N TYR A 418 -10.21 25.47 -9.16
CA TYR A 418 -10.88 26.06 -8.01
C TYR A 418 -12.05 25.20 -7.51
N LEU A 419 -12.07 24.97 -6.19
CA LEU A 419 -13.19 24.40 -5.45
C LEU A 419 -13.58 25.34 -4.31
N ALA A 420 -14.87 25.69 -4.23
CA ALA A 420 -15.38 26.59 -3.21
C ALA A 420 -15.15 26.01 -1.79
N PRO A 421 -14.78 26.84 -0.78
CA PRO A 421 -14.37 26.36 0.55
C PRO A 421 -15.34 25.39 1.22
N GLU A 422 -16.64 25.63 1.10
CA GLU A 422 -17.72 24.82 1.66
C GLU A 422 -17.90 23.44 1.01
N LYS A 423 -17.26 23.21 -0.15
CA LYS A 423 -17.24 21.91 -0.86
C LYS A 423 -15.96 21.12 -0.61
N ARG A 424 -15.00 21.67 0.12
CA ARG A 424 -13.71 21.00 0.36
C ARG A 424 -13.85 19.94 1.46
N ALA A 425 -13.10 18.85 1.32
CA ALA A 425 -13.05 17.82 2.34
C ALA A 425 -12.40 18.36 3.61
N SER A 426 -12.78 17.82 4.76
CA SER A 426 -12.24 18.18 6.06
C SER A 426 -12.31 16.95 6.95
N ILE A 427 -11.20 16.21 7.02
CA ILE A 427 -11.06 14.91 7.70
C ILE A 427 -9.94 15.00 8.75
N TRP A 428 -8.68 14.94 8.31
CA TRP A 428 -7.47 14.90 9.15
C TRP A 428 -6.70 16.20 9.20
#